data_AF-A0A0F9SSB9-F1
#
_entry.id   AF-A0A0F9SSB9-F1
#
_cell.length_a   1.000
_cell.length_b   1.000
_cell.length_c   1.000
_cell.angle_alpha   90.00
_cell.angle_beta   90.00
_cell.angle_gamma   90.00
#
_symmetry.space_group_name_H-M   'P 1'
#
loop_
_entity.id
_entity.type
_entity.pdbx_description
1 polymer ?
#
loop_
_entity_poly.entity_id
_entity_poly.type
_entity_poly.pdbx_seq_one_letter_code
_entity_poly.pdbx_strand_id
1 'polypeptide(L)'
;GATVNETISFYVNVGNYLNRNFSFQIQVKRGNKDTLMALNVPTNGSLGFIIGNFTLNDKEGWTSEQLNISFSEQGENQIIIAELWQIKNAEENFYSKVWMRLNITS
;
A
#
# COMPACT_ATOMS: atom_id res chain seq x y z
N GLY A 1 14.80 -9.78 2.52
CA GLY A 1 14.46 -10.42 3.81
C GLY A 1 14.63 -9.39 4.90
N ALA A 2 14.06 -9.63 6.06
CA ALA A 2 14.22 -8.80 7.27
C ALA A 2 14.16 -9.70 8.51
N THR A 3 14.61 -9.24 9.66
CA THR A 3 14.44 -9.96 10.93
C THR A 3 13.15 -9.56 11.65
N VAL A 4 12.73 -10.37 12.63
CA VAL A 4 11.59 -10.05 13.49
C VAL A 4 11.80 -8.69 14.15
N ASN A 5 10.77 -7.85 14.12
CA ASN A 5 10.75 -6.47 14.61
C ASN A 5 11.73 -5.51 13.91
N GLU A 6 12.41 -5.93 12.84
CA GLU A 6 13.18 -5.02 12.01
C GLU A 6 12.23 -4.00 11.35
N THR A 7 12.57 -2.73 11.45
CA THR A 7 11.84 -1.66 10.78
C THR A 7 12.24 -1.63 9.31
N ILE A 8 11.28 -1.90 8.45
CA ILE A 8 11.42 -1.77 7.00
C ILE A 8 10.88 -0.39 6.61
N SER A 9 11.77 0.44 6.10
CA SER A 9 11.44 1.79 5.64
C SER A 9 11.29 1.85 4.13
N PHE A 10 10.24 2.50 3.63
CA PHE A 10 9.97 2.64 2.20
C PHE A 10 9.20 3.92 1.88
N TYR A 11 9.11 4.24 0.59
CA TYR A 11 8.31 5.35 0.07
C TYR A 11 7.31 4.82 -0.95
N VAL A 12 6.17 5.49 -1.10
CA VAL A 12 5.19 5.19 -2.15
C VAL A 12 5.08 6.40 -3.07
N ASN A 13 5.09 6.13 -4.38
CA ASN A 13 4.95 7.15 -5.41
C ASN A 13 3.66 6.91 -6.18
N VAL A 14 2.88 7.97 -6.41
CA VAL A 14 1.67 7.96 -7.23
C VAL A 14 1.83 9.02 -8.31
N GLY A 15 1.64 8.62 -9.57
CA GLY A 15 1.59 9.53 -10.71
C GLY A 15 0.22 9.48 -11.36
N ASN A 16 -0.36 10.64 -11.67
CA ASN A 16 -1.63 10.73 -12.36
C ASN A 16 -1.40 10.98 -13.87
N TYR A 17 -1.86 10.06 -14.70
CA TYR A 17 -1.79 10.16 -16.18
C TYR A 17 -3.15 9.88 -16.83
N LEU A 18 -4.24 10.22 -16.13
CA LEU A 18 -5.61 9.89 -16.53
C LEU A 18 -6.30 11.00 -17.33
N ASN A 19 -5.62 12.10 -17.63
CA ASN A 19 -6.20 13.29 -18.28
C ASN A 19 -7.41 13.87 -17.52
N ARG A 20 -7.38 13.78 -16.18
CA ARG A 20 -8.37 14.31 -15.24
C ARG A 20 -7.77 14.39 -13.84
N ASN A 21 -8.38 15.16 -12.95
CA ASN A 21 -7.98 15.16 -11.54
C ASN A 21 -8.27 13.81 -10.89
N PHE A 22 -7.37 13.36 -10.02
CA PHE A 22 -7.48 12.10 -9.30
C PHE A 22 -7.31 12.34 -7.81
N SER A 23 -8.41 12.23 -7.07
CA SER A 23 -8.42 12.28 -5.61
C SER A 23 -8.24 10.87 -5.05
N PHE A 24 -7.35 10.71 -4.09
CA PHE A 24 -6.98 9.38 -3.59
C PHE A 24 -6.49 9.34 -2.15
N GLN A 25 -6.45 8.12 -1.63
CA GLN A 25 -5.69 7.73 -0.46
C GLN A 25 -4.93 6.42 -0.71
N ILE A 26 -3.95 6.15 0.13
CA ILE A 26 -3.19 4.92 0.17
C ILE A 26 -3.46 4.21 1.48
N GLN A 27 -3.81 2.93 1.39
CA GLN A 27 -3.90 2.04 2.54
C GLN A 27 -2.72 1.07 2.51
N VAL A 28 -1.89 1.11 3.54
CA VAL A 28 -0.77 0.17 3.68
C VAL A 28 -1.18 -0.98 4.59
N LYS A 29 -1.04 -2.20 4.09
CA LYS A 29 -1.44 -3.44 4.75
C LYS A 29 -0.25 -4.40 4.91
N ARG A 30 -0.33 -5.23 5.94
CA ARG A 30 0.50 -6.42 6.13
C ARG A 30 -0.29 -7.65 5.65
N GLY A 31 0.34 -8.47 4.83
CA GLY A 31 -0.18 -9.77 4.40
C GLY A 31 0.79 -10.89 4.70
N ASN A 32 0.38 -12.11 4.39
CA ASN A 32 1.13 -13.34 4.52
C ASN A 32 0.78 -14.28 3.35
N LYS A 33 1.23 -15.54 3.41
CA LYS A 33 0.94 -16.57 2.39
C LYS A 33 -0.55 -16.79 2.10
N ASP A 34 -1.43 -16.50 3.05
CA ASP A 34 -2.88 -16.73 2.96
C ASP A 34 -3.63 -15.46 2.47
N THR A 35 -2.89 -14.39 2.17
CA THR A 35 -3.46 -13.15 1.63
C THR A 35 -3.91 -13.33 0.18
N LEU A 36 -5.16 -12.97 -0.10
CA LEU A 36 -5.77 -13.06 -1.42
C LEU A 36 -5.29 -11.90 -2.30
N MET A 37 -4.55 -12.24 -3.36
CA MET A 37 -3.94 -11.29 -4.31
C MET A 37 -4.68 -11.23 -5.66
N ALA A 38 -6.01 -11.29 -5.64
CA ALA A 38 -6.83 -11.22 -6.85
C ALA A 38 -6.71 -9.85 -7.54
N LEU A 39 -6.73 -9.81 -8.87
CA LEU A 39 -6.67 -8.55 -9.64
C LEU A 39 -7.90 -7.67 -9.36
N ASN A 40 -7.70 -6.35 -9.37
CA ASN A 40 -8.79 -5.35 -9.31
C ASN A 40 -9.72 -5.38 -8.07
N VAL A 41 -9.33 -6.08 -7.00
CA VAL A 41 -10.06 -6.08 -5.72
C VAL A 41 -9.12 -5.78 -4.55
N PRO A 42 -9.60 -5.20 -3.43
CA PRO A 42 -8.79 -5.01 -2.25
C PRO A 42 -8.37 -6.35 -1.64
N THR A 43 -7.22 -6.37 -0.99
CA THR A 43 -6.70 -7.54 -0.28
C THR A 43 -7.31 -7.65 1.11
N ASN A 44 -7.34 -8.87 1.63
CA ASN A 44 -7.72 -9.20 3.00
C ASN A 44 -6.53 -9.08 3.99
N GLY A 45 -5.48 -8.33 3.64
CA GLY A 45 -4.37 -8.05 4.55
C GLY A 45 -4.79 -7.17 5.73
N SER A 46 -4.03 -7.23 6.80
CA SER A 46 -4.23 -6.43 8.01
C SER A 46 -3.81 -4.98 7.77
N LEU A 47 -4.74 -4.04 7.93
CA LEU A 47 -4.47 -2.62 7.81
C LEU A 47 -3.42 -2.16 8.83
N GLY A 48 -2.35 -1.55 8.33
CA GLY A 48 -1.33 -0.91 9.15
C GLY A 48 -1.67 0.56 9.36
N PHE A 49 -1.76 1.32 8.27
CA PHE A 49 -2.06 2.76 8.33
C PHE A 49 -2.62 3.25 6.99
N ILE A 50 -3.25 4.43 7.04
CA ILE A 50 -3.84 5.13 5.91
C ILE A 50 -3.11 6.47 5.75
N ILE A 51 -2.80 6.83 4.51
CA ILE A 51 -2.19 8.11 4.15
C ILE A 51 -3.05 8.69 3.04
N GLY A 52 -3.60 9.88 3.17
CA GLY A 52 -4.51 10.31 2.13
C GLY A 52 -5.23 11.63 2.29
N ASN A 53 -6.23 11.74 1.41
CA ASN A 53 -6.98 12.93 1.00
C ASN A 53 -6.20 13.88 0.09
N PHE A 54 -5.38 13.31 -0.81
CA PHE A 54 -4.68 14.07 -1.83
C PHE A 54 -5.51 14.20 -3.10
N THR A 55 -5.24 15.24 -3.88
CA THR A 55 -5.73 15.36 -5.25
C THR A 55 -4.55 15.73 -6.14
N LEU A 56 -4.36 14.96 -7.21
CA LEU A 56 -3.37 15.25 -8.25
C LEU A 56 -4.08 15.69 -9.52
N ASN A 57 -3.61 16.78 -10.12
CA ASN A 57 -3.96 17.14 -11.48
C ASN A 57 -3.33 16.15 -12.48
N ASP A 58 -3.73 16.23 -13.75
CA ASP A 58 -3.09 15.43 -14.79
C ASP A 58 -1.58 15.73 -14.86
N LYS A 59 -0.77 14.67 -15.00
CA LYS A 59 0.71 14.67 -15.03
C LYS A 59 1.40 15.11 -13.74
N GLU A 60 0.67 15.29 -12.65
CA GLU A 60 1.28 15.49 -11.33
C GLU A 60 1.63 14.15 -10.68
N GLY A 61 2.64 14.23 -9.80
CA GLY A 61 3.09 13.12 -8.98
C GLY A 61 3.10 13.50 -7.51
N TRP A 62 2.95 12.50 -6.65
CA TRP A 62 3.10 12.61 -5.21
C TRP A 62 3.98 11.48 -4.69
N THR A 63 4.83 11.82 -3.72
CA THR A 63 5.68 10.88 -2.99
C THR A 63 5.31 10.97 -1.52
N SER A 64 5.13 9.82 -0.87
CA SER A 64 4.87 9.78 0.56
C SER A 64 6.06 10.30 1.36
N GLU A 65 5.84 10.66 2.62
CA GLU A 65 6.91 10.65 3.60
C GLU A 65 7.46 9.22 3.78
N GLN A 66 8.56 9.06 4.52
CA GLN A 66 9.11 7.74 4.80
C GLN A 66 8.14 6.93 5.66
N LEU A 67 7.76 5.77 5.16
CA LEU A 67 6.83 4.86 5.82
C LEU A 67 7.58 3.72 6.47
N ASN A 68 7.13 3.31 7.64
CA ASN A 68 7.78 2.30 8.44
C ASN A 68 6.83 1.16 8.75
N ILE A 69 7.29 -0.08 8.56
CA ILE A 69 6.53 -1.28 8.88
C ILE A 69 7.46 -2.34 9.45
N SER A 70 6.96 -3.12 10.40
CA SER A 70 7.67 -4.26 10.98
C SER A 70 6.73 -5.45 11.08
N PHE A 71 7.31 -6.64 11.22
CA PHE A 71 6.61 -7.90 11.42
C PHE A 71 7.01 -8.48 12.78
N SER A 72 6.03 -8.80 13.61
CA SER A 72 6.25 -9.32 14.97
C SER A 72 6.51 -10.82 15.02
N GLU A 73 6.33 -11.53 13.90
CA GLU A 73 6.45 -12.97 13.80
C GLU A 73 7.28 -13.35 12.59
N GLN A 74 8.00 -14.47 12.70
CA GLN A 74 8.68 -15.08 11.57
C GLN A 74 7.66 -15.53 10.51
N GLY A 75 8.10 -15.61 9.27
CA GLY A 75 7.28 -16.19 8.22
C GLY A 75 7.89 -16.03 6.84
N GLU A 76 7.70 -17.06 6.03
CA GLU A 76 7.94 -17.00 4.60
C GLU A 76 6.78 -16.29 3.91
N ASN A 77 7.09 -15.49 2.89
CA ASN A 77 6.10 -14.73 2.11
C ASN A 77 5.22 -13.79 2.95
N GLN A 78 5.81 -13.12 3.95
CA GLN A 78 5.20 -11.92 4.55
C GLN A 78 5.13 -10.83 3.48
N ILE A 79 4.08 -10.02 3.47
CA ILE A 79 3.77 -9.09 2.38
C ILE A 79 3.56 -7.69 2.94
N ILE A 80 4.23 -6.70 2.34
CA ILE A 80 3.86 -5.28 2.47
C ILE A 80 3.03 -4.94 1.24
N ILE A 81 1.83 -4.41 1.44
CA ILE A 81 0.87 -4.11 0.37
C ILE A 81 0.51 -2.64 0.46
N ALA A 82 0.65 -1.89 -0.63
CA ALA A 82 0.13 -0.54 -0.74
C ALA A 82 -1.03 -0.55 -1.72
N GLU A 83 -2.23 -0.27 -1.22
CA GLU A 83 -3.46 -0.17 -2.02
C GLU A 83 -3.77 1.29 -2.29
N LEU A 84 -4.01 1.62 -3.55
CA LEU A 84 -4.46 2.92 -4.00
C LEU A 84 -5.99 2.91 -4.07
N TRP A 85 -6.62 3.84 -3.37
CA TRP A 85 -8.07 4.01 -3.31
C TRP A 85 -8.44 5.36 -3.90
N GLN A 86 -9.29 5.37 -4.92
CA GLN A 86 -9.86 6.59 -5.48
C GLN A 86 -10.96 7.10 -4.56
N ILE A 87 -10.95 8.39 -4.28
CA ILE A 87 -12.02 9.09 -3.56
C ILE A 87 -12.90 9.77 -4.61
N LYS A 88 -14.17 9.36 -4.69
CA LYS A 88 -15.15 9.96 -5.61
C LYS A 88 -16.46 10.16 -4.87
N ASN A 89 -16.98 11.38 -4.86
CA ASN A 89 -18.23 11.73 -4.15
C ASN A 89 -18.23 11.30 -2.66
N ALA A 90 -17.08 11.47 -1.98
CA ALA A 90 -16.86 11.01 -0.60
C ALA A 90 -16.90 9.48 -0.39
N GLU A 91 -16.90 8.68 -1.46
CA GLU A 91 -16.78 7.22 -1.40
C GLU A 91 -15.38 6.75 -1.83
N GLU A 92 -14.88 5.75 -1.12
CA GLU A 92 -13.59 5.12 -1.39
C GLU A 92 -13.77 3.91 -2.30
N ASN A 93 -13.11 3.94 -3.45
CA ASN A 93 -13.17 2.88 -4.46
C ASN A 93 -11.77 2.31 -4.67
N PHE A 94 -11.61 0.99 -4.52
CA PHE A 94 -10.34 0.34 -4.82
C PHE A 94 -9.93 0.63 -6.28
N TYR A 95 -8.69 1.08 -6.47
CA TYR A 95 -8.18 1.42 -7.80
C TYR A 95 -7.07 0.47 -8.25
N SER A 96 -6.02 0.30 -7.43
CA SER A 96 -4.89 -0.56 -7.75
C SER A 96 -4.13 -0.97 -6.48
N LYS A 97 -3.17 -1.88 -6.63
CA LYS A 97 -2.24 -2.26 -5.55
C LYS A 97 -0.86 -2.58 -6.08
N VAL A 98 0.13 -2.32 -5.25
CA VAL A 98 1.51 -2.81 -5.38
C VAL A 98 1.91 -3.54 -4.11
N TRP A 99 2.83 -4.49 -4.21
CA TRP A 99 3.23 -5.30 -3.07
C TRP A 99 4.68 -5.76 -3.16
N MET A 100 5.24 -6.05 -1.99
CA MET A 100 6.57 -6.62 -1.84
C MET A 100 6.48 -7.84 -0.91
N ARG A 101 7.06 -8.96 -1.34
CA ARG A 101 7.19 -10.17 -0.52
C ARG A 101 8.54 -10.21 0.17
N LEU A 102 8.54 -10.66 1.42
CA LEU A 102 9.69 -10.75 2.29
C LEU A 102 9.65 -12.06 3.07
N ASN A 103 10.84 -12.60 3.33
CA ASN A 103 11.00 -13.63 4.36
C ASN A 103 11.44 -12.94 5.64
N ILE A 104 10.75 -13.21 6.74
CA ILE A 104 11.03 -12.70 8.07
C ILE A 104 11.69 -13.80 8.89
N THR A 105 12.94 -13.59 9.27
CA THR A 105 13.77 -14.54 10.03
C THR A 105 13.97 -14.09 11.47
N SER A 106 14.46 -14.98 12.34
CA SER A 106 15.00 -14.60 13.66
C SER A 106 16.18 -13.64 13.54
#